data_AF-A0A2V8MXR6-F1
#
_entry.id   AF-A0A2V8MXR6-F1
#
_cell.length_a   1.000
_cell.length_b   1.000
_cell.length_c   1.000
_cell.angle_alpha   90.00
_cell.angle_beta   90.00
_cell.angle_gamma   90.00
#
_symmetry.space_group_name_H-M   'P 1'
#
loop_
_entity.id
_entity.type
_entity.pdbx_description
1 polymer ?
#
loop_
_entity_poly.entity_id
_entity_poly.type
_entity_poly.pdbx_seq_one_letter_code
_entity_poly.pdbx_strand_id
1 'polypeptide(L)'
;MLHTLLMAALLLAGQEPQQTGIITGAVVAPAQQEISGSVQVILLAPRYMDLWNTEVQKRLDLYWQQYQPTFRNRKEFFSEFSKQAHRDATNYVLTRMRRDASSKLSEYLIETSADGKFEFKNIPFGEYKILALGRIGNQDVMWQEFVDVRSTIPHFLELKKRVP
;
A
#
# COMPACT_ATOMS: atom_id res chain seq x y z
N MET A 1 42.20 -22.86 3.01
CA MET A 1 41.60 -22.50 4.31
C MET A 1 41.67 -21.01 4.61
N LEU A 2 42.84 -20.35 4.52
CA LEU A 2 42.95 -18.90 4.80
C LEU A 2 42.29 -18.01 3.72
N HIS A 3 42.38 -18.39 2.44
CA HIS A 3 41.80 -17.61 1.33
C HIS A 3 40.27 -17.61 1.31
N THR A 4 39.64 -18.69 1.77
CA THR A 4 38.17 -18.79 1.89
C THR A 4 37.61 -17.93 3.02
N LEU A 5 38.37 -17.75 4.11
CA LEU A 5 38.01 -16.84 5.21
C LEU A 5 38.12 -15.37 4.81
N LEU A 6 39.12 -15.01 3.99
CA LEU A 6 39.30 -13.64 3.51
C LEU A 6 38.19 -13.21 2.54
N MET A 7 37.77 -14.11 1.64
CA MET A 7 36.64 -13.89 0.73
C MET A 7 35.31 -13.72 1.48
N ALA A 8 35.07 -14.51 2.53
CA ALA A 8 33.88 -14.37 3.37
C ALA A 8 33.86 -13.04 4.15
N ALA A 9 35.00 -12.58 4.65
CA ALA A 9 35.12 -11.30 5.35
C ALA A 9 34.91 -10.09 4.42
N LEU A 10 35.37 -10.16 3.16
CA LEU A 10 35.14 -9.14 2.14
C LEU A 10 33.68 -9.07 1.68
N LEU A 11 32.99 -10.22 1.59
CA LEU A 11 31.55 -10.27 1.30
C LEU A 11 30.69 -9.69 2.43
N LEU A 12 31.10 -9.85 3.69
CA LEU A 12 30.43 -9.26 4.85
C LEU A 12 30.71 -7.75 5.01
N ALA A 13 31.88 -7.27 4.57
CA ALA A 13 32.27 -5.86 4.66
C ALA A 13 31.70 -4.98 3.53
N GLY A 14 31.20 -5.58 2.45
CA GLY A 14 30.67 -4.87 1.28
C GLY A 14 29.17 -4.52 1.35
N GLN A 15 28.46 -4.91 2.39
CA GLN A 15 27.06 -4.50 2.58
C GLN A 15 27.04 -3.20 3.37
N GLU A 16 27.02 -2.06 2.67
CA GLU A 16 26.68 -0.80 3.32
C GLU A 16 25.33 -0.97 4.05
N PRO A 17 25.19 -0.47 5.29
CA PRO A 17 23.92 -0.56 6.00
C PRO A 17 22.84 0.08 5.14
N GLN A 18 21.81 -0.70 4.81
CA GLN A 18 20.69 -0.24 4.00
C GLN A 18 20.11 1.02 4.67
N GLN A 19 20.16 2.15 3.97
CA GLN A 19 19.63 3.41 4.47
C GLN A 19 18.12 3.26 4.64
N THR A 20 17.62 3.67 5.80
CA THR A 20 16.20 3.57 6.15
C THR A 20 15.66 4.90 6.64
N GLY A 21 14.37 5.12 6.41
CA GLY A 21 13.62 6.29 6.83
C GLY A 21 12.39 5.93 7.65
N ILE A 22 11.63 6.98 7.98
CA ILE A 22 10.38 6.90 8.73
C ILE A 22 9.28 7.56 7.89
N ILE A 23 8.14 6.89 7.79
CA ILE A 23 6.93 7.43 7.19
C ILE A 23 5.92 7.60 8.32
N THR A 24 5.40 8.81 8.52
CA THR A 24 4.32 9.05 9.46
C THR A 24 3.19 9.78 8.76
N GLY A 25 1.96 9.56 9.19
CA GLY A 25 0.84 10.24 8.57
C GLY A 25 -0.47 10.06 9.29
N ALA A 26 -1.50 10.64 8.70
CA ALA A 26 -2.86 10.54 9.17
C ALA A 26 -3.81 10.23 8.00
N VAL A 27 -4.78 9.37 8.27
CA VAL A 27 -5.93 9.15 7.37
C VAL A 27 -6.96 10.22 7.67
N VAL A 28 -7.31 11.04 6.67
CA VAL A 28 -8.22 12.16 6.85
C VAL A 28 -9.53 11.89 6.12
N ALA A 29 -10.64 11.93 6.86
CA ALA A 29 -11.96 11.96 6.25
C ALA A 29 -12.31 13.39 5.78
N PRO A 30 -13.07 13.55 4.68
CA PRO A 30 -13.64 14.83 4.28
C PRO A 30 -14.45 15.45 5.42
N ALA A 31 -14.48 16.79 5.45
CA ALA A 31 -15.23 17.53 6.46
C ALA A 31 -16.67 16.99 6.56
N GLN A 32 -17.14 16.77 7.80
CA GLN A 32 -18.46 16.21 8.19
C GLN A 32 -18.58 14.68 8.19
N GLN A 33 -17.52 13.93 7.86
CA GLN A 33 -17.51 12.47 7.93
C GLN A 33 -16.52 11.96 8.98
N GLU A 34 -16.93 10.96 9.76
CA GLU A 34 -16.06 10.30 10.72
C GLU A 34 -15.65 8.91 10.22
N ILE A 35 -14.37 8.59 10.41
CA ILE A 35 -13.84 7.26 10.16
C ILE A 35 -14.36 6.33 11.25
N SER A 36 -14.96 5.22 10.83
CA SER A 36 -15.52 4.22 11.72
C SER A 36 -14.46 3.19 12.09
N GLY A 37 -13.91 3.29 13.30
CA GLY A 37 -12.92 2.35 13.83
C GLY A 37 -11.49 2.59 13.35
N SER A 38 -10.64 1.58 13.49
CA SER A 38 -9.26 1.63 12.97
C SER A 38 -9.22 1.50 11.45
N VAL A 39 -8.22 2.12 10.84
CA VAL A 39 -7.93 2.00 9.41
C VAL A 39 -6.71 1.13 9.24
N GLN A 40 -6.80 0.15 8.36
CA GLN A 40 -5.64 -0.65 7.99
C GLN A 40 -4.81 0.08 6.94
N VAL A 41 -3.57 0.42 7.28
CA VAL A 41 -2.62 1.08 6.39
C VAL A 41 -1.58 0.07 5.91
N ILE A 42 -1.40 0.01 4.59
CA ILE A 42 -0.56 -0.94 3.89
C ILE A 42 0.48 -0.17 3.09
N LEU A 43 1.75 -0.50 3.29
CA LEU A 43 2.88 0.05 2.56
C LEU A 43 3.34 -0.94 1.48
N LEU A 44 3.16 -0.58 0.22
CA LEU A 44 3.56 -1.38 -0.94
C LEU A 44 4.93 -0.94 -1.44
N ALA A 45 5.93 -1.80 -1.29
CA ALA A 45 7.22 -1.69 -1.98
C ALA A 45 7.04 -1.77 -3.51
N PRO A 46 8.00 -1.30 -4.33
CA PRO A 46 7.86 -1.18 -5.78
C PRO A 46 7.31 -2.44 -6.47
N ARG A 47 7.87 -3.61 -6.13
CA ARG A 47 7.41 -4.90 -6.70
C ARG A 47 5.93 -5.20 -6.45
N TYR A 48 5.41 -4.81 -5.30
CA TYR A 48 4.01 -5.04 -4.94
C TYR A 48 3.10 -3.91 -5.45
N MET A 49 3.63 -2.70 -5.58
CA MET A 49 2.95 -1.59 -6.24
C MET A 49 2.68 -1.92 -7.71
N ASP A 50 3.68 -2.42 -8.45
CA ASP A 50 3.53 -2.79 -9.85
C ASP A 50 2.56 -3.96 -10.04
N LEU A 51 2.67 -4.96 -9.16
CA LEU A 51 1.72 -6.08 -9.12
C LEU A 51 0.29 -5.58 -8.86
N TRP A 52 0.12 -4.69 -7.89
CA TRP A 52 -1.18 -4.11 -7.57
C TRP A 52 -1.76 -3.35 -8.77
N ASN A 53 -0.99 -2.48 -9.43
CA ASN A 53 -1.43 -1.73 -10.61
C ASN A 53 -1.86 -2.69 -11.73
N THR A 54 -1.09 -3.75 -11.97
CA THR A 54 -1.37 -4.77 -12.98
C THR A 54 -2.68 -5.50 -12.68
N GLU A 55 -2.87 -5.90 -11.43
CA GLU A 55 -4.06 -6.63 -10.99
C GLU A 55 -5.33 -5.76 -10.98
N VAL A 56 -5.19 -4.46 -10.68
CA VAL A 56 -6.30 -3.48 -10.83
C VAL A 56 -6.68 -3.37 -12.31
N GLN A 57 -5.72 -3.09 -13.19
CA GLN A 57 -5.99 -2.90 -14.62
C GLN A 57 -6.64 -4.15 -15.23
N LYS A 58 -6.09 -5.32 -14.95
CA LYS A 58 -6.64 -6.61 -15.41
C LYS A 58 -8.10 -6.80 -15.01
N ARG A 59 -8.48 -6.44 -13.78
CA ARG A 59 -9.87 -6.55 -13.31
C ARG A 59 -10.78 -5.54 -13.99
N LEU A 60 -10.34 -4.30 -14.14
CA LEU A 60 -11.08 -3.27 -14.86
C LEU A 60 -11.34 -3.67 -16.31
N ASP A 61 -10.33 -4.23 -16.99
CA ASP A 61 -10.47 -4.71 -18.37
C ASP A 61 -11.47 -5.87 -18.46
N LEU A 62 -11.41 -6.83 -17.54
CA LEU A 62 -12.38 -7.92 -17.46
C LEU A 62 -13.81 -7.41 -17.22
N TYR A 63 -13.98 -6.47 -16.28
CA TYR A 63 -15.29 -5.87 -16.02
C TYR A 63 -15.80 -5.09 -17.22
N TRP A 64 -14.93 -4.34 -17.91
CA TRP A 64 -15.29 -3.65 -19.15
C TRP A 64 -15.81 -4.62 -20.21
N GLN A 65 -15.07 -5.71 -20.47
CA GLN A 65 -15.46 -6.71 -21.45
C GLN A 65 -16.79 -7.38 -21.10
N GLN A 66 -17.01 -7.70 -19.82
CA GLN A 66 -18.20 -8.42 -19.37
C GLN A 66 -19.44 -7.54 -19.28
N TYR A 67 -19.30 -6.28 -18.86
CA TYR A 67 -20.43 -5.41 -18.50
C TYR A 67 -20.60 -4.20 -19.43
N GLN A 68 -19.94 -4.19 -20.60
CA GLN A 68 -20.01 -3.09 -21.57
C GLN A 68 -21.45 -2.62 -21.88
N PRO A 69 -22.46 -3.51 -22.09
CA PRO A 69 -23.82 -3.05 -22.35
C PRO A 69 -24.46 -2.33 -21.16
N THR A 70 -24.21 -2.82 -19.94
CA THR A 70 -24.71 -2.23 -18.69
C THR A 70 -24.15 -0.83 -18.47
N PHE A 71 -22.86 -0.67 -18.75
CA PHE A 71 -22.15 0.60 -18.60
C PHE A 71 -22.63 1.72 -19.52
N ARG A 72 -23.13 1.39 -20.71
CA ARG A 72 -23.72 2.40 -21.61
C ARG A 72 -24.95 3.07 -21.00
N ASN A 73 -25.72 2.31 -20.22
CA ASN A 73 -27.00 2.74 -19.67
C ASN A 73 -26.89 3.21 -18.21
N ARG A 74 -25.88 2.73 -17.47
CA ARG A 74 -25.72 2.97 -16.03
C ARG A 74 -24.27 3.26 -15.67
N LYS A 75 -23.86 4.52 -15.81
CA LYS A 75 -22.48 4.97 -15.61
C LYS A 75 -22.04 4.93 -14.14
N GLU A 76 -22.97 4.97 -13.21
CA GLU A 76 -22.72 4.86 -11.77
C GLU A 76 -22.04 3.54 -11.38
N PHE A 77 -22.27 2.46 -12.15
CA PHE A 77 -21.63 1.17 -11.91
C PHE A 77 -20.12 1.22 -12.13
N PHE A 78 -19.59 2.14 -12.93
CA PHE A 78 -18.14 2.26 -13.12
C PHE A 78 -17.40 2.52 -11.80
N SER A 79 -17.94 3.38 -10.94
CA SER A 79 -17.36 3.67 -9.63
C SER A 79 -17.40 2.44 -8.74
N GLU A 80 -18.50 1.69 -8.74
CA GLU A 80 -18.61 0.48 -7.91
C GLU A 80 -17.67 -0.64 -8.38
N PHE A 81 -17.58 -0.89 -9.69
CA PHE A 81 -16.62 -1.85 -10.23
C PHE A 81 -15.17 -1.40 -10.08
N SER A 82 -14.91 -0.08 -10.13
CA SER A 82 -13.59 0.48 -9.81
C SER A 82 -13.21 0.17 -8.36
N LYS A 83 -14.06 0.51 -7.40
CA LYS A 83 -13.85 0.18 -5.98
C LYS A 83 -13.64 -1.32 -5.78
N GLN A 84 -14.41 -2.16 -6.45
CA GLN A 84 -14.28 -3.61 -6.37
C GLN A 84 -12.93 -4.10 -6.92
N ALA A 85 -12.53 -3.65 -8.11
CA ALA A 85 -11.26 -4.03 -8.73
C ALA A 85 -10.08 -3.70 -7.81
N HIS A 86 -10.11 -2.51 -7.22
CA HIS A 86 -9.11 -2.03 -6.28
C HIS A 86 -9.06 -2.87 -5.00
N ARG A 87 -10.20 -3.20 -4.38
CA ARG A 87 -10.25 -4.07 -3.20
C ARG A 87 -9.72 -5.47 -3.48
N ASP A 88 -10.16 -6.07 -4.59
CA ASP A 88 -9.76 -7.43 -4.95
C ASP A 88 -8.28 -7.52 -5.31
N ALA A 89 -7.73 -6.50 -5.97
CA ALA A 89 -6.30 -6.40 -6.23
C ALA A 89 -5.50 -6.26 -4.93
N THR A 90 -5.97 -5.43 -3.99
CA THR A 90 -5.34 -5.27 -2.66
C THR A 90 -5.32 -6.60 -1.90
N ASN A 91 -6.45 -7.32 -1.85
CA ASN A 91 -6.54 -8.63 -1.20
C ASN A 91 -5.58 -9.66 -1.82
N TYR A 92 -5.46 -9.65 -3.15
CA TYR A 92 -4.53 -10.52 -3.87
C TYR A 92 -3.06 -10.20 -3.50
N VAL A 93 -2.68 -8.92 -3.51
CA VAL A 93 -1.32 -8.49 -3.17
C VAL A 93 -0.99 -8.79 -1.71
N LEU A 94 -1.90 -8.54 -0.77
CA LEU A 94 -1.72 -8.92 0.64
C LEU A 94 -1.50 -10.43 0.80
N THR A 95 -2.23 -11.24 0.05
CA THR A 95 -2.05 -12.70 0.04
C THR A 95 -0.67 -13.08 -0.51
N ARG A 96 -0.17 -12.36 -1.52
CA ARG A 96 1.17 -12.58 -2.06
C ARG A 96 2.26 -12.17 -1.06
N MET A 97 2.15 -10.99 -0.45
CA MET A 97 3.07 -10.50 0.58
C MET A 97 3.17 -11.48 1.76
N ARG A 98 2.03 -12.01 2.23
CA ARG A 98 1.99 -13.03 3.29
C ARG A 98 2.77 -14.31 2.96
N ARG A 99 2.79 -14.71 1.69
CA ARG A 99 3.46 -15.94 1.23
C ARG A 99 4.95 -15.73 1.01
N ASP A 100 5.38 -14.52 0.71
CA ASP A 100 6.79 -14.18 0.55
C ASP A 100 7.45 -14.14 1.94
N ALA A 101 7.92 -15.30 2.40
CA ALA A 101 8.45 -15.58 3.74
C ALA A 101 9.62 -14.68 4.22
N SER A 102 10.14 -13.79 3.36
CA SER A 102 11.20 -12.84 3.67
C SER A 102 10.71 -11.48 4.18
N SER A 103 9.42 -11.15 4.03
CA SER A 103 8.87 -9.90 4.55
C SER A 103 8.07 -10.17 5.82
N LYS A 104 8.47 -9.59 6.95
CA LYS A 104 7.58 -9.47 8.11
C LYS A 104 6.42 -8.57 7.69
N LEU A 105 5.29 -9.15 7.29
CA LEU A 105 4.13 -8.41 6.82
C LEU A 105 3.72 -7.29 7.79
N SER A 106 3.88 -7.51 9.09
CA SER A 106 3.60 -6.54 10.15
C SER A 106 4.43 -5.26 10.05
N GLU A 107 5.58 -5.26 9.37
CA GLU A 107 6.38 -4.05 9.12
C GLU A 107 5.80 -3.20 7.97
N TYR A 108 4.92 -3.77 7.16
CA TYR A 108 4.29 -3.14 5.98
C TYR A 108 2.77 -3.05 6.10
N LEU A 109 2.20 -3.48 7.21
CA LEU A 109 0.77 -3.45 7.50
C LEU A 109 0.59 -3.07 8.96
N ILE A 110 -0.08 -1.94 9.19
CA ILE A 110 -0.36 -1.41 10.52
C ILE A 110 -1.82 -0.94 10.60
N GLU A 111 -2.38 -0.96 11.79
CA GLU A 111 -3.67 -0.31 12.07
C GLU A 111 -3.40 1.11 12.58
N THR A 112 -4.24 2.06 12.19
CA THR A 112 -4.14 3.42 12.74
C THR A 112 -4.47 3.45 14.22
N SER A 113 -3.95 4.46 14.92
CA SER A 113 -4.48 4.88 16.20
C SER A 113 -5.92 5.42 16.07
N ALA A 114 -6.57 5.67 17.22
CA ALA A 114 -7.94 6.17 17.28
C ALA A 114 -8.13 7.54 16.60
N ASP A 115 -7.07 8.34 16.51
CA ASP A 115 -7.04 9.63 15.80
C ASP A 115 -6.60 9.49 14.32
N GLY A 116 -6.57 8.26 13.79
CA GLY A 116 -6.29 7.99 12.38
C GLY A 116 -4.81 8.09 12.00
N LYS A 117 -3.90 8.18 12.98
CA LYS A 117 -2.45 8.30 12.72
C LYS A 117 -1.79 6.94 12.54
N PHE A 118 -0.70 6.91 11.79
CA PHE A 118 0.08 5.72 11.52
C PHE A 118 1.57 6.05 11.38
N GLU A 119 2.43 5.07 11.61
CA GLU A 119 3.88 5.22 11.52
C GLU A 119 4.56 3.92 11.05
N PHE A 120 5.35 4.02 9.99
CA PHE A 120 6.25 2.96 9.53
C PHE A 120 7.70 3.36 9.83
N LYS A 121 8.45 2.46 10.47
CA LYS A 121 9.87 2.67 10.84
C LYS A 121 10.76 1.73 10.05
N ASN A 122 12.03 2.11 9.94
CA ASN A 122 13.07 1.31 9.30
C ASN A 122 12.72 0.94 7.84
N ILE A 123 12.03 1.84 7.15
CA ILE A 123 11.63 1.61 5.75
C ILE A 123 12.82 1.91 4.86
N PRO A 124 13.28 0.97 4.03
CA PRO A 124 14.36 1.23 3.09
C PRO A 124 14.08 2.44 2.21
N PHE A 125 15.11 3.19 1.85
CA PHE A 125 14.94 4.27 0.88
C PHE A 125 14.37 3.76 -0.44
N GLY A 126 13.48 4.55 -1.04
CA GLY A 126 12.81 4.21 -2.29
C GLY A 126 11.38 4.70 -2.37
N GLU A 127 10.73 4.34 -3.47
CA GLU A 127 9.37 4.73 -3.79
C GLU A 127 8.37 3.68 -3.30
N TYR A 128 7.30 4.14 -2.68
CA TYR A 128 6.25 3.29 -2.14
C TYR A 128 4.88 3.84 -2.48
N LYS A 129 3.90 2.94 -2.52
CA LYS A 129 2.48 3.28 -2.51
C LYS A 129 1.90 2.94 -1.15
N ILE A 130 1.20 3.89 -0.54
CA ILE A 130 0.42 3.67 0.66
C ILE A 130 -1.03 3.45 0.26
N LEU A 131 -1.63 2.38 0.77
CA LEU A 131 -3.06 2.14 0.71
C LEU A 131 -3.61 2.19 2.12
N ALA A 132 -4.74 2.84 2.34
CA ALA A 132 -5.46 2.77 3.61
C ALA A 132 -6.86 2.26 3.37
N LEU A 133 -7.28 1.24 4.12
CA LEU A 133 -8.58 0.58 4.05
C LEU A 133 -9.32 0.84 5.35
N GLY A 134 -10.46 1.50 5.26
CA GLY A 134 -11.27 1.83 6.43
C GLY A 134 -12.74 1.93 6.08
N ARG A 135 -13.53 2.41 7.04
CA ARG A 135 -14.97 2.61 6.87
C ARG A 135 -15.36 4.03 7.21
N ILE A 136 -16.35 4.55 6.49
CA ILE A 136 -17.04 5.78 6.84
C ILE A 136 -18.52 5.45 6.89
N GLY A 137 -19.09 5.47 8.10
CA GLY A 137 -20.41 4.88 8.35
C GLY A 137 -20.43 3.41 7.94
N ASN A 138 -21.32 3.05 7.01
CA ASN A 138 -21.47 1.69 6.50
C ASN A 138 -20.75 1.42 5.18
N GLN A 139 -19.96 2.37 4.68
CA GLN A 139 -19.25 2.24 3.40
C GLN A 139 -17.78 1.98 3.63
N ASP A 140 -17.24 0.95 2.98
CA ASP A 140 -15.79 0.74 2.93
C ASP A 140 -15.17 1.76 1.97
N VAL A 141 -14.09 2.37 2.42
CA VAL A 141 -13.36 3.42 1.70
C VAL A 141 -11.90 3.03 1.62
N MET A 142 -11.31 3.27 0.45
CA MET A 142 -9.87 3.12 0.27
C MET A 142 -9.25 4.47 -0.08
N TRP A 143 -8.18 4.82 0.63
CA TRP A 143 -7.31 5.94 0.29
C TRP A 143 -6.02 5.42 -0.34
N GLN A 144 -5.41 6.22 -1.19
CA GLN A 144 -4.10 5.91 -1.75
C GLN A 144 -3.23 7.16 -1.86
N GLU A 145 -1.92 6.99 -1.66
CA GLU A 145 -0.92 8.02 -1.89
C GLU A 145 0.43 7.41 -2.28
N PHE A 146 1.27 8.19 -2.98
CA PHE A 146 2.65 7.82 -3.25
C PHE A 146 3.60 8.55 -2.29
N VAL A 147 4.62 7.85 -1.83
CA VAL A 147 5.68 8.42 -0.99
C VAL A 147 7.04 7.97 -1.49
N ASP A 148 7.99 8.87 -1.42
CA ASP A 148 9.37 8.63 -1.81
C ASP A 148 10.27 8.89 -0.60
N VAL A 149 10.79 7.80 -0.03
CA VAL A 149 11.61 7.83 1.18
C VAL A 149 13.06 8.05 0.77
N ARG A 150 13.55 9.28 0.92
CA ARG A 150 14.93 9.65 0.54
C ARG A 150 15.77 10.19 1.69
N SER A 151 15.22 10.20 2.90
CA SER A 151 15.93 10.72 4.07
C SER A 151 15.53 9.99 5.35
N THR A 152 16.36 10.12 6.38
CA THR A 152 16.10 9.65 7.73
C THR A 152 15.12 10.55 8.49
N ILE A 153 14.82 11.75 7.94
CA ILE A 153 13.83 12.66 8.50
C ILE A 153 12.43 12.07 8.26
N PRO A 154 11.53 12.06 9.26
CA PRO A 154 10.17 11.57 9.08
C PRO A 154 9.44 12.30 7.95
N HIS A 155 8.90 11.53 7.01
CA HIS A 155 8.04 12.07 5.96
C HIS A 155 6.60 12.10 6.48
N PHE A 156 6.01 13.29 6.54
CA PHE A 156 4.64 13.51 7.02
C PHE A 156 3.65 13.48 5.86
N LEU A 157 2.61 12.65 5.95
CA LEU A 157 1.62 12.45 4.90
C LEU A 157 0.19 12.60 5.42
N GLU A 158 -0.66 13.22 4.62
CA GLU A 158 -2.10 13.26 4.85
C GLU A 158 -2.83 12.49 3.73
N LEU A 159 -3.41 11.34 4.07
CA LEU A 159 -4.12 10.51 3.10
C LEU A 159 -5.53 11.08 2.87
N LYS A 160 -5.66 11.93 1.85
CA LYS A 160 -6.93 12.57 1.45
C LYS A 160 -7.58 11.95 0.21
N LYS A 161 -6.75 11.42 -0.70
CA LYS A 161 -7.22 10.94 -2.01
C LYS A 161 -7.88 9.57 -1.89
N ARG A 162 -9.17 9.51 -2.21
CA ARG A 162 -9.93 8.26 -2.28
C ARG A 162 -9.77 7.58 -3.64
N VAL A 163 -9.91 6.27 -3.64
CA VAL A 163 -10.10 5.51 -4.86
C VAL A 163 -11.49 5.79 -5.46
N PRO A 164 -11.60 6.08 -6.77
CA PRO A 164 -12.87 6.33 -7.45
C PRO A 164 -13.83 5.14 -7.43
#